data_AF-A0A3A8QZ07-F1
#
_entry.id   AF-A0A3A8QZ07-F1
#
_cell.length_a   1.000
_cell.length_b   1.000
_cell.length_c   1.000
_cell.angle_alpha   90.00
_cell.angle_beta   90.00
_cell.angle_gamma   90.00
#
_symmetry.space_group_name_H-M   'P 1'
#
loop_
_entity.id
_entity.type
_entity.pdbx_description
1 polymer ?
#
loop_
_entity_poly.entity_id
_entity_poly.type
_entity_poly.pdbx_seq_one_letter_code
_entity_poly.pdbx_strand_id
1 'polypeptide(L)'
;MSGLSDRTGALTRWLGLGGLLALVATAALLKDPPPPAPELPARPPSTPEIALPPAPPFPDAGVGRVQRVIPPFPGETLIPLGRLVTNGSPMEMGYFETDHPPGEVLEFYARQFRLRGRHIVTQDDGAGGGSVNYYDDRLGALVAVTTIRVGGAATRTLVFPSLVEAPEGIHLGGTAPESLPQPPGVVTVLRVDEGSGGPGAGSTTLTQVAHGTPQMLAEFYRAQLPSRGYAPSGRRLARGVEVLEFERRGERLALTLSPLDKDGPPESLITFVLERAPLPQESNR
;
A
#
# COMPACT_ATOMS: atom_id res chain seq x y z
N MET A 1 6.25 -45.41 -58.51
CA MET A 1 5.78 -46.39 -57.51
C MET A 1 5.49 -45.64 -56.22
N SER A 2 4.46 -46.08 -55.49
CA SER A 2 3.65 -45.42 -54.46
C SER A 2 4.33 -44.84 -53.21
N GLY A 3 3.57 -43.96 -52.53
CA GLY A 3 3.64 -43.64 -51.08
C GLY A 3 4.26 -42.27 -50.77
N LEU A 4 3.78 -41.43 -49.85
CA LEU A 4 2.73 -41.50 -48.83
C LEU A 4 2.47 -40.06 -48.33
N SER A 5 1.28 -39.86 -47.79
CA SER A 5 0.74 -38.67 -47.13
C SER A 5 1.64 -38.15 -45.99
N ASP A 6 1.74 -36.83 -45.81
CA ASP A 6 1.11 -36.17 -44.65
C ASP A 6 1.37 -34.65 -44.61
N ARG A 7 0.26 -33.92 -44.67
CA ARG A 7 0.14 -32.51 -44.27
C ARG A 7 -0.37 -32.50 -42.84
N THR A 8 0.52 -32.23 -41.89
CA THR A 8 0.17 -32.03 -40.47
C THR A 8 0.79 -30.72 -40.00
N GLY A 9 -0.02 -29.83 -39.45
CA GLY A 9 0.52 -28.74 -38.61
C GLY A 9 -0.15 -27.37 -38.64
N ALA A 10 -1.29 -27.18 -39.30
CA ALA A 10 -1.94 -25.86 -39.34
C ALA A 10 -3.46 -25.96 -39.22
N LEU A 11 -4.01 -26.41 -38.08
CA LEU A 11 -5.44 -26.24 -37.71
C LEU A 11 -5.81 -26.72 -36.29
N THR A 12 -5.08 -26.29 -35.24
CA THR A 12 -5.40 -26.74 -33.86
C THR A 12 -5.28 -25.66 -32.78
N ARG A 13 -5.87 -24.47 -32.97
CA ARG A 13 -6.01 -23.46 -31.88
C ARG A 13 -7.31 -22.64 -31.91
N TRP A 14 -8.45 -23.26 -32.25
CA TRP A 14 -9.77 -22.59 -32.21
C TRP A 14 -10.88 -23.37 -31.49
N LEU A 15 -10.51 -24.25 -30.55
CA LEU A 15 -11.47 -25.03 -29.73
C LEU A 15 -11.08 -24.99 -28.25
N GLY A 16 -11.29 -23.84 -27.61
CA GLY A 16 -11.03 -23.64 -26.19
C GLY A 16 -12.04 -22.74 -25.47
N LEU A 17 -13.18 -22.42 -26.10
CA LEU A 17 -14.19 -21.51 -25.54
C LEU A 17 -15.64 -22.03 -25.56
N GLY A 18 -15.86 -23.31 -25.91
CA GLY A 18 -17.21 -23.89 -26.05
C GLY A 18 -17.56 -25.01 -25.05
N GLY A 19 -16.67 -25.31 -24.09
CA GLY A 19 -16.73 -26.53 -23.27
C GLY A 19 -17.11 -26.35 -21.80
N LEU A 20 -17.63 -25.19 -21.39
CA LEU A 20 -18.02 -24.95 -19.99
C LEU A 20 -19.39 -24.26 -19.82
N LEU A 21 -20.23 -24.27 -20.87
CA LEU A 21 -21.63 -23.81 -20.84
C LEU A 21 -22.64 -24.92 -21.16
N ALA A 22 -22.20 -26.18 -21.11
CA ALA A 22 -23.00 -27.38 -21.37
C ALA A 22 -23.01 -28.35 -20.17
N LEU A 23 -23.07 -27.82 -18.93
CA LEU A 23 -23.24 -28.63 -17.71
C LEU A 23 -24.38 -28.14 -16.80
N VAL A 24 -25.33 -27.37 -17.33
CA VAL A 24 -26.55 -26.95 -16.58
C VAL A 24 -27.86 -27.27 -17.32
N ALA A 25 -27.81 -27.80 -18.55
CA ALA A 25 -29.00 -27.99 -19.39
C ALA A 25 -29.49 -29.45 -19.54
N THR A 26 -29.06 -30.40 -18.70
CA THR A 26 -29.45 -31.82 -18.86
C THR A 26 -29.68 -32.56 -17.54
N ALA A 27 -30.38 -31.93 -16.60
CA ALA A 27 -30.91 -32.61 -15.40
C ALA A 27 -32.32 -32.12 -15.01
N ALA A 28 -33.10 -31.65 -15.98
CA ALA A 28 -34.43 -31.07 -15.75
C ALA A 28 -35.59 -31.87 -16.37
N LEU A 29 -35.41 -33.17 -16.66
CA LEU A 29 -36.52 -34.04 -17.06
C LEU A 29 -36.43 -35.40 -16.36
N LEU A 30 -37.52 -35.75 -15.67
CA LEU A 30 -37.84 -36.98 -14.94
C LEU A 30 -37.28 -37.15 -13.53
N LYS A 31 -38.04 -36.65 -12.53
CA LYS A 31 -38.33 -37.39 -11.30
C LYS A 31 -39.60 -36.84 -10.65
N ASP A 32 -40.56 -37.74 -10.40
CA ASP A 32 -41.83 -37.44 -9.73
C ASP A 32 -41.62 -36.81 -8.34
N PRO A 33 -42.55 -35.94 -7.88
CA PRO A 33 -42.46 -35.34 -6.56
C PRO A 33 -42.70 -36.38 -5.45
N PRO A 34 -41.94 -36.34 -4.32
CA PRO A 34 -42.18 -37.24 -3.20
C PRO A 34 -43.46 -36.87 -2.44
N PRO A 35 -44.13 -37.85 -1.78
CA PRO A 35 -45.34 -37.61 -1.02
C PRO A 35 -45.09 -36.67 0.19
N PRO A 36 -46.11 -35.89 0.62
CA PRO A 36 -45.96 -34.95 1.72
C PRO A 36 -45.68 -35.67 3.04
N ALA A 37 -44.68 -35.17 3.79
CA ALA A 37 -44.30 -35.67 5.11
C ALA A 37 -45.33 -35.28 6.19
N PRO A 38 -45.51 -36.09 7.25
CA PRO A 38 -46.42 -35.78 8.34
C PRO A 38 -45.97 -34.54 9.15
N GLU A 39 -46.92 -33.69 9.53
CA GLU A 39 -46.71 -32.48 10.34
C GLU A 39 -46.04 -32.80 11.68
N LEU A 40 -44.90 -32.14 11.94
CA LEU A 40 -44.27 -32.09 13.26
C LEU A 40 -44.98 -31.04 14.14
N PRO A 41 -45.13 -31.29 15.46
CA PRO A 41 -45.86 -30.40 16.36
C PRO A 41 -45.21 -29.01 16.48
N ALA A 42 -46.07 -28.00 16.58
CA ALA A 42 -45.71 -26.58 16.61
C ALA A 42 -44.69 -26.25 17.72
N ARG A 43 -43.66 -25.46 17.35
CA ARG A 43 -42.72 -24.83 18.30
C ARG A 43 -43.49 -23.90 19.25
N PRO A 44 -43.16 -23.87 20.55
CA PRO A 44 -43.75 -22.89 21.47
C PRO A 44 -43.37 -21.45 21.06
N PRO A 45 -44.23 -20.46 21.34
CA PRO A 45 -44.06 -19.09 20.88
C PRO A 45 -42.78 -18.47 21.47
N SER A 46 -41.97 -17.90 20.58
CA SER A 46 -40.80 -17.10 20.90
C SER A 46 -41.19 -15.93 21.80
N THR A 47 -40.50 -15.77 22.92
CA THR A 47 -40.50 -14.55 23.73
C THR A 47 -40.30 -13.33 22.82
N PRO A 48 -41.02 -12.20 23.01
CA PRO A 48 -40.78 -11.01 22.22
C PRO A 48 -39.33 -10.56 22.40
N GLU A 49 -38.57 -10.65 21.32
CA GLU A 49 -37.22 -10.12 21.20
C GLU A 49 -37.32 -8.61 21.37
N ILE A 50 -36.89 -8.12 22.54
CA ILE A 50 -36.67 -6.70 22.73
C ILE A 50 -35.57 -6.34 21.73
N ALA A 51 -35.96 -5.74 20.60
CA ALA A 51 -35.04 -5.24 19.60
C ALA A 51 -34.15 -4.20 20.28
N LEU A 52 -32.95 -4.62 20.65
CA LEU A 52 -31.90 -3.69 21.02
C LEU A 52 -31.73 -2.73 19.84
N PRO A 53 -31.58 -1.42 20.09
CA PRO A 53 -31.24 -0.50 19.02
C PRO A 53 -30.02 -1.05 18.27
N PRO A 54 -29.96 -0.90 16.93
CA PRO A 54 -28.84 -1.41 16.16
C PRO A 54 -27.55 -0.96 16.84
N ALA A 55 -26.67 -1.91 17.13
CA ALA A 55 -25.35 -1.58 17.66
C ALA A 55 -24.77 -0.49 16.74
N PRO A 56 -24.22 0.61 17.31
CA PRO A 56 -23.59 1.63 16.49
C PRO A 56 -22.62 0.94 15.54
N PRO A 57 -22.56 1.35 14.26
CA PRO A 57 -21.64 0.74 13.31
C PRO A 57 -20.26 0.71 13.95
N PHE A 58 -19.59 -0.45 13.91
CA PHE A 58 -18.18 -0.51 14.27
C PHE A 58 -17.47 0.61 13.50
N PRO A 59 -16.69 1.49 14.16
CA PRO A 59 -15.94 2.51 13.46
C PRO A 59 -15.06 1.81 12.42
N ASP A 60 -15.00 2.34 11.20
CA ASP A 60 -14.25 1.78 10.08
C ASP A 60 -12.95 1.12 10.57
N ALA A 61 -12.84 -0.19 10.36
CA ALA A 61 -11.65 -0.95 10.71
C ALA A 61 -10.48 -0.51 9.80
N GLY A 62 -9.85 0.62 10.11
CA GLY A 62 -8.80 1.14 9.24
C GLY A 62 -8.21 2.50 9.57
N VAL A 63 -8.78 3.31 10.46
CA VAL A 63 -8.19 4.60 10.83
C VAL A 63 -7.99 4.65 12.34
N GLY A 64 -6.76 4.90 12.78
CA GLY A 64 -6.40 5.05 14.19
C GLY A 64 -5.67 3.86 14.80
N ARG A 65 -5.25 2.84 14.02
CA ARG A 65 -4.35 1.81 14.56
C ARG A 65 -2.99 2.41 14.88
N VAL A 66 -2.50 3.31 14.03
CA VAL A 66 -1.25 4.04 14.28
C VAL A 66 -1.33 4.76 15.62
N GLN A 67 -2.43 5.45 15.91
CA GLN A 67 -2.63 6.15 17.19
C GLN A 67 -2.70 5.21 18.41
N ARG A 68 -3.13 3.96 18.23
CA ARG A 68 -3.19 2.96 19.32
C ARG A 68 -1.87 2.25 19.56
N VAL A 69 -1.12 1.96 18.49
CA VAL A 69 0.13 1.18 18.53
C VAL A 69 1.32 2.08 18.82
N ILE A 70 1.35 3.27 18.22
CA ILE A 70 2.44 4.22 18.36
C ILE A 70 2.07 5.23 19.47
N PRO A 71 2.92 5.39 20.50
CA PRO A 71 2.67 6.31 21.61
C PRO A 71 2.57 7.75 21.11
N PRO A 72 1.69 8.59 21.68
CA PRO A 72 1.63 9.99 21.30
C PRO A 72 2.92 10.72 21.71
N PHE A 73 3.41 11.60 20.83
CA PHE A 73 4.50 12.51 21.18
C PHE A 73 3.96 13.66 22.04
N PRO A 74 4.66 14.09 23.10
CA PRO A 74 4.15 15.12 24.01
C PRO A 74 3.88 16.44 23.29
N GLY A 75 2.70 17.02 23.52
CA GLY A 75 2.33 18.34 23.00
C GLY A 75 1.86 18.36 21.54
N GLU A 76 2.02 17.27 20.79
CA GLU A 76 1.70 17.21 19.37
C GLU A 76 0.45 16.36 19.09
N THR A 77 -0.28 16.73 18.03
CA THR A 77 -1.47 15.99 17.58
C THR A 77 -1.19 15.27 16.26
N LEU A 78 -1.39 13.95 16.24
CA LEU A 78 -1.21 13.15 15.03
C LEU A 78 -2.36 13.37 14.05
N ILE A 79 -2.04 13.86 12.87
CA ILE A 79 -2.95 13.99 11.73
C ILE A 79 -2.90 12.70 10.91
N PRO A 80 -4.01 11.96 10.74
CA PRO A 80 -4.01 10.73 9.96
C PRO A 80 -3.89 11.05 8.46
N LEU A 81 -2.96 10.36 7.78
CA LEU A 81 -2.82 10.41 6.32
C LEU A 81 -3.65 9.30 5.63
N GLY A 82 -4.26 8.42 6.42
CA GLY A 82 -5.15 7.35 5.95
C GLY A 82 -4.41 6.03 5.70
N ARG A 83 -5.08 5.15 4.95
CA ARG A 83 -4.50 3.87 4.51
C ARG A 83 -4.00 3.97 3.08
N LEU A 84 -2.82 3.42 2.87
CA LEU A 84 -2.12 3.28 1.61
C LEU A 84 -1.85 1.79 1.37
N VAL A 85 -1.44 1.42 0.16
CA VAL A 85 -0.93 0.09 -0.15
C VAL A 85 0.54 0.24 -0.55
N THR A 86 1.40 -0.53 0.11
CA THR A 86 2.86 -0.53 -0.01
C THR A 86 3.29 -1.92 -0.45
N ASN A 87 3.70 -2.08 -1.71
CA ASN A 87 4.08 -3.38 -2.29
C ASN A 87 3.01 -4.48 -2.11
N GLY A 88 1.73 -4.11 -2.25
CA GLY A 88 0.59 -5.02 -2.02
C GLY A 88 0.19 -5.18 -0.55
N SER A 89 0.96 -4.62 0.39
CA SER A 89 0.71 -4.67 1.82
C SER A 89 -0.01 -3.41 2.32
N PRO A 90 -1.07 -3.50 3.13
CA PRO A 90 -1.69 -2.33 3.72
C PRO A 90 -0.72 -1.54 4.61
N MET A 91 -0.68 -0.22 4.44
CA MET A 91 0.06 0.71 5.28
C MET A 91 -0.89 1.74 5.87
N GLU A 92 -0.82 2.01 7.16
CA GLU A 92 -1.45 3.17 7.79
C GLU A 92 -0.36 4.15 8.20
N MET A 93 -0.56 5.44 7.92
CA MET A 93 0.42 6.47 8.23
C MET A 93 -0.26 7.71 8.81
N GLY A 94 0.43 8.37 9.73
CA GLY A 94 0.07 9.69 10.22
C GLY A 94 1.23 10.66 10.07
N TYR A 95 0.97 11.92 10.39
CA TYR A 95 1.96 12.98 10.35
C TYR A 95 1.72 13.97 11.49
N PHE A 96 2.79 14.55 12.00
CA PHE A 96 2.74 15.78 12.80
C PHE A 96 4.03 16.57 12.59
N GLU A 97 3.99 17.85 12.95
CA GLU A 97 5.15 18.74 12.94
C GLU A 97 5.58 19.03 14.37
N THR A 98 6.87 19.26 14.57
CA THR A 98 7.38 19.68 15.88
C THR A 98 8.67 20.49 15.73
N ASP A 99 8.93 21.37 16.68
CA ASP A 99 10.18 22.13 16.76
C ASP A 99 11.33 21.31 17.37
N HIS A 100 11.01 20.17 18.01
CA HIS A 100 12.00 19.25 18.55
C HIS A 100 12.92 18.69 17.47
N PRO A 101 14.22 18.53 17.73
CA PRO A 101 15.12 17.94 16.76
C PRO A 101 14.83 16.45 16.51
N PRO A 102 15.08 15.95 15.29
CA PRO A 102 14.79 14.55 14.92
C PRO A 102 15.42 13.55 15.87
N GLY A 103 16.64 13.79 16.34
CA GLY A 103 17.31 12.96 17.34
C GLY A 103 16.52 12.83 18.65
N GLU A 104 15.97 13.93 19.18
CA GLU A 104 15.15 13.91 20.41
C GLU A 104 13.85 13.13 20.20
N VAL A 105 13.20 13.34 19.05
CA VAL A 105 11.98 12.62 18.69
C VAL A 105 12.24 11.12 18.58
N LEU A 106 13.27 10.72 17.83
CA LEU A 106 13.64 9.32 17.66
C LEU A 106 14.06 8.67 18.99
N GLU A 107 14.77 9.39 19.86
CA GLU A 107 15.14 8.90 21.19
C GLU A 107 13.90 8.67 22.08
N PHE A 108 12.93 9.58 22.04
CA PHE A 108 11.65 9.40 22.72
C PHE A 108 10.98 8.09 22.29
N TYR A 109 10.81 7.86 20.99
CA TYR A 109 10.16 6.67 20.48
C TYR A 109 10.97 5.40 20.74
N ALA A 110 12.30 5.45 20.59
CA ALA A 110 13.18 4.34 20.94
C ALA A 110 13.02 3.94 22.42
N ARG A 111 12.96 4.91 23.33
CA ARG A 111 12.72 4.66 24.75
C ARG A 111 11.34 4.04 24.98
N GLN A 112 10.31 4.60 24.37
CA GLN A 112 8.94 4.12 24.50
C GLN A 112 8.75 2.68 23.98
N PHE A 113 9.40 2.31 22.88
CA PHE A 113 9.35 0.96 22.34
C PHE A 113 10.14 -0.03 23.21
N ARG A 114 11.33 0.36 23.70
CA ARG A 114 12.11 -0.47 24.64
C ARG A 114 11.36 -0.71 25.96
N LEU A 115 10.68 0.30 26.50
CA LEU A 115 9.84 0.16 27.70
C LEU A 115 8.69 -0.83 27.51
N ARG A 116 8.23 -1.04 26.27
CA ARG A 116 7.23 -2.05 25.90
C ARG A 116 7.84 -3.40 25.53
N GLY A 117 9.13 -3.61 25.77
CA GLY A 117 9.84 -4.85 25.48
C GLY A 117 10.08 -5.13 23.99
N ARG A 118 10.10 -4.09 23.14
CA ARG A 118 10.28 -4.24 21.69
C ARG A 118 11.76 -4.21 21.31
N HIS A 119 12.14 -5.08 20.38
CA HIS A 119 13.47 -5.09 19.76
C HIS A 119 13.48 -4.10 18.61
N ILE A 120 14.14 -2.96 18.80
CA ILE A 120 14.14 -1.88 17.83
C ILE A 120 15.38 -1.88 16.94
N VAL A 121 15.20 -1.38 15.73
CA VAL A 121 16.25 -0.98 14.79
C VAL A 121 16.19 0.53 14.63
N THR A 122 17.36 1.17 14.64
CA THR A 122 17.50 2.61 14.38
C THR A 122 18.32 2.80 13.12
N GLN A 123 17.88 3.70 12.25
CA GLN A 123 18.56 4.02 11.00
C GLN A 123 18.70 5.54 10.89
N ASP A 124 19.94 5.99 10.71
CA ASP A 124 20.24 7.39 10.40
C ASP A 124 20.19 7.58 8.88
N ASP A 125 19.66 8.73 8.42
CA ASP A 125 19.61 9.09 7.00
C ASP A 125 20.67 10.14 6.60
N GLY A 126 21.49 10.61 7.55
CA GLY A 126 22.59 11.55 7.33
C GLY A 126 22.18 12.97 6.95
N ALA A 127 20.89 13.23 6.69
CA ALA A 127 20.33 14.53 6.33
C ALA A 127 19.65 15.23 7.52
N GLY A 128 19.92 14.76 8.73
CA GLY A 128 19.30 15.24 9.95
C GLY A 128 17.93 14.63 10.24
N GLY A 129 17.53 13.58 9.52
CA GLY A 129 16.38 12.75 9.83
C GLY A 129 16.78 11.37 10.35
N GLY A 130 15.97 10.37 10.07
CA GLY A 130 16.20 8.98 10.46
C GLY A 130 14.92 8.26 10.84
N SER A 131 15.04 7.00 11.23
CA SER A 131 13.90 6.19 11.67
C SER A 131 14.23 5.32 12.88
N VAL A 132 13.19 5.00 13.65
CA VAL A 132 13.18 3.93 14.62
C VAL A 132 12.01 3.01 14.33
N ASN A 133 12.28 1.71 14.25
CA ASN A 133 11.27 0.73 13.86
C ASN A 133 11.45 -0.61 14.61
N TYR A 134 10.41 -1.42 14.62
CA TYR A 134 10.44 -2.80 15.08
C TYR A 134 9.37 -3.62 14.37
N TYR A 135 9.60 -4.93 14.27
CA TYR A 135 8.58 -5.87 13.82
C TYR A 135 7.73 -6.35 15.01
N ASP A 136 6.41 -6.35 14.87
CA ASP A 136 5.49 -6.91 15.86
C ASP A 136 4.81 -8.16 15.30
N ASP A 137 5.31 -9.34 15.70
CA ASP A 137 4.78 -10.65 15.27
C ASP A 137 3.29 -10.82 15.54
N ARG A 138 2.78 -10.19 16.61
CA ARG A 138 1.35 -10.28 16.98
C ARG A 138 0.47 -9.49 16.03
N LEU A 139 1.02 -8.40 15.48
CA LEU A 139 0.31 -7.55 14.52
C LEU A 139 0.59 -7.97 13.08
N GLY A 140 1.63 -8.79 12.84
CA GLY A 140 2.13 -9.08 11.50
C GLY A 140 2.54 -7.79 10.77
N ALA A 141 3.17 -6.86 11.48
CA ALA A 141 3.41 -5.52 10.97
C ALA A 141 4.75 -4.92 11.41
N LEU A 142 5.36 -4.17 10.50
CA LEU A 142 6.45 -3.26 10.81
C LEU A 142 5.87 -1.96 11.37
N VAL A 143 6.27 -1.62 12.59
CA VAL A 143 5.92 -0.36 13.25
C VAL A 143 7.13 0.56 13.14
N ALA A 144 6.95 1.73 12.53
CA ALA A 144 8.05 2.65 12.28
C ALA A 144 7.67 4.09 12.60
N VAL A 145 8.64 4.86 13.09
CA VAL A 145 8.59 6.31 13.17
C VAL A 145 9.76 6.86 12.40
N THR A 146 9.48 7.59 11.33
CA THR A 146 10.49 8.31 10.56
C THR A 146 10.39 9.80 10.85
N THR A 147 11.53 10.45 10.99
CA THR A 147 11.66 11.89 11.16
C THR A 147 12.42 12.49 9.98
N ILE A 148 11.98 13.66 9.52
CA ILE A 148 12.70 14.46 8.53
C ILE A 148 12.92 15.85 9.10
N ARG A 149 14.14 16.36 8.98
CA ARG A 149 14.40 17.79 9.14
C ARG A 149 14.06 18.52 7.84
N VAL A 150 13.12 19.46 7.91
CA VAL A 150 12.80 20.37 6.80
C VAL A 150 13.17 21.79 7.22
N GLY A 151 13.87 22.52 6.36
CA GLY A 151 14.39 23.84 6.73
C GLY A 151 14.58 24.79 5.56
N GLY A 152 13.84 25.90 5.63
CA GLY A 152 14.17 27.20 5.03
C GLY A 152 14.56 28.18 6.16
N ALA A 153 13.88 29.32 6.28
CA ALA A 153 14.14 30.33 7.33
C ALA A 153 13.78 29.86 8.76
N ALA A 154 12.85 28.90 8.91
CA ALA A 154 12.57 28.20 10.15
C ALA A 154 12.80 26.70 9.95
N THR A 155 13.51 26.06 10.88
CA THR A 155 13.77 24.61 10.86
C THR A 155 12.71 23.90 11.69
N ARG A 156 12.08 22.89 11.10
CA ARG A 156 11.07 22.06 11.76
C ARG A 156 11.33 20.59 11.49
N THR A 157 10.77 19.75 12.33
CA THR A 157 10.82 18.30 12.18
C THR A 157 9.45 17.80 11.77
N LEU A 158 9.39 17.13 10.63
CA LEU A 158 8.23 16.34 10.24
C LEU A 158 8.39 14.93 10.78
N VAL A 159 7.34 14.40 11.38
CA VAL A 159 7.34 13.05 11.96
C VAL A 159 6.25 12.23 11.32
N PHE A 160 6.62 11.04 10.85
CA PHE A 160 5.75 10.10 10.14
C PHE A 160 5.69 8.75 10.87
N PRO A 161 4.77 8.60 11.84
CA PRO A 161 4.41 7.31 12.38
C PRO A 161 3.70 6.45 11.33
N SER A 162 4.15 5.21 11.15
CA SER A 162 3.60 4.29 10.16
C SER A 162 3.50 2.86 10.68
N LEU A 163 2.54 2.12 10.15
CA LEU A 163 2.31 0.70 10.40
C LEU A 163 2.12 0.01 9.05
N VAL A 164 3.08 -0.85 8.68
CA VAL A 164 3.08 -1.58 7.41
C VAL A 164 2.79 -3.06 7.70
N GLU A 165 1.66 -3.58 7.22
CA GLU A 165 1.28 -5.00 7.40
C GLU A 165 2.07 -5.89 6.45
N ALA A 166 3.22 -6.38 6.89
CA ALA A 166 4.14 -7.13 6.04
C ALA A 166 4.75 -8.35 6.75
N PRO A 167 5.20 -9.37 6.00
CA PRO A 167 6.03 -10.42 6.56
C PRO A 167 7.39 -9.86 7.04
N GLU A 168 8.02 -10.59 7.96
CA GLU A 168 9.38 -10.28 8.43
C GLU A 168 10.36 -10.26 7.23
N GLY A 169 11.27 -9.27 7.20
CA GLY A 169 12.27 -9.10 6.12
C GLY A 169 12.10 -7.86 5.24
N ILE A 170 11.10 -7.00 5.52
CA ILE A 170 11.06 -5.67 4.89
C ILE A 170 12.16 -4.77 5.46
N HIS A 171 12.91 -4.13 4.56
CA HIS A 171 13.93 -3.16 4.92
C HIS A 171 13.46 -1.74 4.63
N LEU A 172 13.66 -0.85 5.60
CA LEU A 172 13.49 0.58 5.40
C LEU A 172 14.75 1.17 4.76
N GLY A 173 14.55 1.96 3.70
CA GLY A 173 15.61 2.72 3.03
C GLY A 173 15.35 4.22 3.10
N GLY A 174 16.43 5.00 3.16
CA GLY A 174 16.38 6.48 3.12
C GLY A 174 16.58 7.07 1.71
N THR A 175 16.92 6.25 0.70
CA THR A 175 17.35 6.77 -0.61
C THR A 175 16.42 6.31 -1.73
N ALA A 176 15.93 7.28 -2.51
CA ALA A 176 15.13 7.01 -3.70
C ALA A 176 15.93 6.24 -4.78
N PRO A 177 15.30 5.33 -5.54
CA PRO A 177 15.95 4.72 -6.70
C PRO A 177 16.31 5.74 -7.78
N GLU A 178 17.51 5.65 -8.37
CA GLU A 178 17.98 6.54 -9.44
C GLU A 178 17.06 6.55 -10.68
N SER A 179 16.28 5.49 -10.85
CA SER A 179 15.32 5.35 -11.95
C SER A 179 14.15 6.33 -11.88
N LEU A 180 13.87 6.92 -10.70
CA LEU A 180 12.74 7.82 -10.50
C LEU A 180 13.18 9.29 -10.52
N PRO A 181 12.58 10.16 -11.35
CA PRO A 181 12.90 11.59 -11.34
C PRO A 181 12.57 12.21 -9.97
N GLN A 182 13.46 13.06 -9.48
CA GLN A 182 13.34 13.71 -8.18
C GLN A 182 13.09 15.21 -8.39
N PRO A 183 11.98 15.78 -7.89
CA PRO A 183 11.79 17.22 -7.92
C PRO A 183 12.84 17.90 -7.02
N PRO A 184 13.26 19.14 -7.32
CA PRO A 184 14.26 19.83 -6.52
C PRO A 184 13.85 19.94 -5.04
N GLY A 185 14.77 19.63 -4.14
CA GLY A 185 14.55 19.75 -2.69
C GLY A 185 13.66 18.67 -2.07
N VAL A 186 13.34 17.60 -2.80
CA VAL A 186 12.59 16.46 -2.27
C VAL A 186 13.36 15.73 -1.17
N VAL A 187 12.65 15.28 -0.13
CA VAL A 187 13.21 14.49 0.96
C VAL A 187 12.46 13.16 1.06
N THR A 188 13.21 12.06 1.13
CA THR A 188 12.63 10.72 1.26
C THR A 188 12.24 10.46 2.71
N VAL A 189 10.96 10.11 2.92
CA VAL A 189 10.39 9.71 4.22
C VAL A 189 10.59 8.23 4.46
N LEU A 190 10.24 7.42 3.47
CA LEU A 190 10.13 5.99 3.67
C LEU A 190 10.37 5.32 2.33
N ARG A 191 11.34 4.40 2.28
CA ARG A 191 11.41 3.43 1.20
C ARG A 191 11.19 2.04 1.77
N VAL A 192 10.32 1.28 1.14
CA VAL A 192 10.01 -0.11 1.46
C VAL A 192 10.29 -0.93 0.22
N ASP A 193 11.30 -1.79 0.27
CA ASP A 193 11.61 -2.74 -0.80
C ASP A 193 11.07 -4.13 -0.43
N GLU A 194 10.35 -4.77 -1.34
CA GLU A 194 9.85 -6.13 -1.16
C GLU A 194 10.91 -7.15 -1.60
N GLY A 195 11.55 -7.78 -0.61
CA GLY A 195 12.56 -8.81 -0.84
C GLY A 195 12.01 -10.24 -0.89
N SER A 196 10.76 -10.48 -0.52
CA SER A 196 10.20 -11.82 -0.40
C SER A 196 9.44 -12.25 -1.67
N GLY A 197 9.41 -13.56 -1.95
CA GLY A 197 8.84 -14.17 -3.17
C GLY A 197 7.30 -14.12 -3.29
N GLY A 198 6.66 -13.14 -2.66
CA GLY A 198 5.21 -12.91 -2.73
C GLY A 198 4.75 -12.19 -4.01
N PRO A 199 3.45 -11.87 -4.12
CA PRO A 199 2.87 -11.17 -5.27
C PRO A 199 3.50 -9.80 -5.57
N GLY A 200 4.15 -9.18 -4.57
CA GLY A 200 4.86 -7.91 -4.69
C GLY A 200 6.37 -8.04 -4.89
N ALA A 201 6.91 -9.24 -5.10
CA ALA A 201 8.36 -9.48 -5.19
C ALA A 201 9.06 -8.50 -6.16
N GLY A 202 10.06 -7.76 -5.66
CA GLY A 202 10.78 -6.76 -6.45
C GLY A 202 10.07 -5.41 -6.60
N SER A 203 8.94 -5.21 -5.91
CA SER A 203 8.27 -3.91 -5.84
C SER A 203 8.95 -2.99 -4.82
N THR A 204 8.90 -1.69 -5.11
CA THR A 204 9.42 -0.64 -4.23
C THR A 204 8.33 0.40 -4.00
N THR A 205 8.06 0.69 -2.73
CA THR A 205 7.23 1.83 -2.34
C THR A 205 8.13 2.92 -1.79
N LEU A 206 7.95 4.15 -2.25
CA LEU A 206 8.74 5.31 -1.85
C LEU A 206 7.80 6.45 -1.46
N THR A 207 7.90 6.92 -0.23
CA THR A 207 7.19 8.11 0.26
C THR A 207 8.18 9.24 0.43
N GLN A 208 7.84 10.43 -0.06
CA GLN A 208 8.68 11.63 -0.02
C GLN A 208 7.85 12.87 0.30
N VAL A 209 8.52 13.93 0.73
CA VAL A 209 7.96 15.28 0.86
C VAL A 209 8.66 16.18 -0.14
N ALA A 210 7.90 16.96 -0.90
CA ALA A 210 8.44 17.96 -1.82
C ALA A 210 7.68 19.29 -1.72
N HIS A 211 8.37 20.37 -2.10
CA HIS A 211 7.73 21.67 -2.28
C HIS A 211 6.86 21.69 -3.54
N GLY A 212 5.73 22.39 -3.46
CA GLY A 212 4.76 22.56 -4.54
C GLY A 212 3.41 21.91 -4.25
N THR A 213 2.43 22.25 -5.09
CA THR A 213 1.09 21.65 -5.06
C THR A 213 1.08 20.29 -5.77
N PRO A 214 0.08 19.43 -5.51
CA PRO A 214 -0.08 18.18 -6.24
C PRO A 214 -0.12 18.37 -7.76
N GLN A 215 -0.74 19.45 -8.24
CA GLN A 215 -0.78 19.77 -9.67
C GLN A 215 0.61 20.09 -10.24
N MET A 216 1.40 20.94 -9.56
CA MET A 216 2.75 21.29 -10.01
C MET A 216 3.65 20.05 -10.11
N LEU A 217 3.56 19.16 -9.13
CA LEU A 217 4.31 17.91 -9.11
C LEU A 217 3.81 16.95 -10.19
N ALA A 218 2.50 16.87 -10.41
CA ALA A 218 1.93 16.06 -11.49
C ALA A 218 2.46 16.50 -12.86
N GLU A 219 2.54 17.81 -13.11
CA GLU A 219 3.12 18.37 -14.33
C GLU A 219 4.61 18.01 -14.47
N PHE A 220 5.39 18.12 -13.39
CA PHE A 220 6.79 17.68 -13.37
C PHE A 220 6.95 16.21 -13.77
N TYR A 221 6.21 15.29 -13.15
CA TYR A 221 6.34 13.86 -13.43
C TYR A 221 5.92 13.49 -14.85
N ARG A 222 4.82 14.07 -15.34
CA ARG A 222 4.38 13.85 -16.73
C ARG A 222 5.40 14.34 -17.76
N ALA A 223 6.18 15.38 -17.44
CA ALA A 223 7.24 15.86 -18.33
C ALA A 223 8.50 14.99 -18.28
N GLN A 224 8.82 14.42 -17.10
CA GLN A 224 10.08 13.72 -16.85
C GLN A 224 10.05 12.20 -17.06
N LEU A 225 8.90 11.56 -16.86
CA LEU A 225 8.79 10.10 -16.97
C LEU A 225 8.86 9.58 -18.43
N PRO A 226 8.32 10.27 -19.44
CA PRO A 226 8.44 9.84 -20.84
C PRO A 226 9.89 9.72 -21.33
N SER A 227 10.79 10.63 -20.93
CA SER A 227 12.22 10.55 -21.30
C SER A 227 12.93 9.35 -20.65
N ARG A 228 12.30 8.70 -19.68
CA ARG A 228 12.78 7.48 -18.99
C ARG A 228 12.07 6.20 -19.45
N GLY A 229 11.31 6.31 -20.55
CA GLY A 229 10.64 5.17 -21.20
C GLY A 229 9.28 4.80 -20.62
N TYR A 230 8.72 5.61 -19.72
CA TYR A 230 7.38 5.42 -19.15
C TYR A 230 6.30 6.07 -20.03
N ALA A 231 5.25 5.32 -20.36
CA ALA A 231 4.06 5.83 -21.00
C ALA A 231 2.95 6.07 -19.97
N PRO A 232 2.17 7.17 -20.05
CA PRO A 232 1.04 7.37 -19.16
C PRO A 232 -0.06 6.33 -19.44
N SER A 233 -0.60 5.71 -18.41
CA SER A 233 -1.67 4.72 -18.49
C SER A 233 -2.96 5.16 -17.80
N GLY A 234 -2.87 6.07 -16.82
CA GLY A 234 -4.03 6.50 -16.03
C GLY A 234 -3.81 7.83 -15.30
N ARG A 235 -4.94 8.51 -15.01
CA ARG A 235 -4.98 9.68 -14.14
C ARG A 235 -6.29 9.74 -13.38
N ARG A 236 -6.23 10.07 -12.10
CA ARG A 236 -7.40 10.34 -11.27
C ARG A 236 -7.13 11.55 -10.38
N LEU A 237 -8.15 12.40 -10.22
CA LEU A 237 -8.12 13.51 -9.27
C LEU A 237 -9.31 13.34 -8.33
N ALA A 238 -9.05 13.30 -7.03
CA ALA A 238 -10.10 13.22 -6.02
C ALA A 238 -9.70 14.01 -4.78
N ARG A 239 -10.55 14.97 -4.39
CA ARG A 239 -10.37 15.77 -3.15
C ARG A 239 -8.97 16.40 -3.00
N GLY A 240 -8.42 16.92 -4.09
CA GLY A 240 -7.09 17.55 -4.11
C GLY A 240 -5.91 16.57 -4.20
N VAL A 241 -6.16 15.26 -4.22
CA VAL A 241 -5.15 14.22 -4.44
C VAL A 241 -5.07 13.87 -5.92
N GLU A 242 -3.88 13.99 -6.51
CA GLU A 242 -3.60 13.51 -7.87
C GLU A 242 -3.03 12.08 -7.82
N VAL A 243 -3.62 11.18 -8.60
CA VAL A 243 -3.06 9.85 -8.85
C VAL A 243 -2.67 9.76 -10.31
N LEU A 244 -1.40 9.44 -10.58
CA LEU A 244 -0.87 9.22 -11.92
C LEU A 244 -0.40 7.77 -12.04
N GLU A 245 -0.69 7.15 -13.17
CA GLU A 245 -0.23 5.81 -13.50
C GLU A 245 0.58 5.83 -14.79
N PHE A 246 1.70 5.11 -14.77
CA PHE A 246 2.60 4.97 -15.89
C PHE A 246 3.05 3.52 -16.03
N GLU A 247 3.35 3.11 -17.26
CA GLU A 247 3.85 1.77 -17.55
C GLU A 247 5.08 1.84 -18.46
N ARG A 248 6.00 0.89 -18.26
CA ARG A 248 7.04 0.54 -19.23
C ARG A 248 7.23 -0.97 -19.24
N ARG A 249 8.06 -1.49 -20.15
CA ARG A 249 8.25 -2.94 -20.29
C ARG A 249 8.68 -3.57 -18.96
N GLY A 250 7.79 -4.38 -18.38
CA GLY A 250 8.03 -5.10 -17.13
C GLY A 250 7.86 -4.28 -15.85
N GLU A 251 7.42 -3.02 -15.92
CA GLU A 251 7.24 -2.18 -14.74
C GLU A 251 5.96 -1.33 -14.80
N ARG A 252 5.29 -1.21 -13.66
CA ARG A 252 4.17 -0.30 -13.45
C ARG A 252 4.51 0.68 -12.34
N LEU A 253 4.22 1.95 -12.58
CA LEU A 253 4.48 3.02 -11.63
C LEU A 253 3.16 3.71 -11.32
N ALA A 254 2.70 3.60 -10.08
CA ALA A 254 1.63 4.42 -9.54
C ALA A 254 2.23 5.51 -8.66
N LEU A 255 1.72 6.73 -8.81
CA LEU A 255 2.12 7.89 -8.05
C LEU A 255 0.88 8.53 -7.45
N THR A 256 0.90 8.77 -6.14
CA THR A 256 -0.11 9.56 -5.43
C THR A 256 0.54 10.85 -4.91
N LEU A 257 -0.11 11.98 -5.15
CA LEU A 257 0.31 13.31 -4.77
C LEU A 257 -0.78 13.93 -3.91
N SER A 258 -0.48 14.13 -2.63
CA SER A 258 -1.44 14.64 -1.64
C SER A 258 -0.91 15.94 -1.03
N PRO A 259 -1.75 16.97 -0.85
CA PRO A 259 -1.31 18.17 -0.15
C PRO A 259 -1.03 17.85 1.33
N LEU A 260 -0.01 18.47 1.90
CA LEU A 260 0.16 18.51 3.36
C LEU A 260 -0.59 19.73 3.90
N ASP A 261 -1.48 19.50 4.86
CA ASP A 261 -2.26 20.56 5.51
C ASP A 261 -1.39 21.25 6.56
N LYS A 262 -0.84 22.41 6.20
CA LYS A 262 0.12 23.15 7.02
C LYS A 262 0.14 24.63 6.66
N ASP A 263 0.73 25.42 7.54
CA ASP A 263 1.05 26.82 7.26
C ASP A 263 2.29 26.97 6.34
N GLY A 264 2.34 28.09 5.60
CA GLY A 264 3.47 28.46 4.74
C GLY A 264 3.36 28.00 3.29
N PRO A 265 4.48 27.94 2.54
CA PRO A 265 4.49 27.51 1.14
C PRO A 265 3.92 26.11 0.96
N PRO A 266 3.24 25.80 -0.16
CA PRO A 266 2.64 24.49 -0.37
C PRO A 266 3.71 23.40 -0.39
N GLU A 267 3.45 22.31 0.33
CA GLU A 267 4.20 21.07 0.26
C GLU A 267 3.22 19.94 -0.02
N SER A 268 3.72 18.89 -0.67
CA SER A 268 2.94 17.70 -0.95
C SER A 268 3.70 16.45 -0.54
N LEU A 269 2.94 15.47 -0.07
CA LEU A 269 3.40 14.10 0.08
C LEU A 269 3.33 13.41 -1.28
N ILE A 270 4.41 12.73 -1.63
CA ILE A 270 4.58 11.96 -2.86
C ILE A 270 4.71 10.50 -2.45
N THR A 271 3.80 9.64 -2.89
CA THR A 271 3.91 8.18 -2.69
C THR A 271 4.01 7.49 -4.04
N PHE A 272 5.13 6.83 -4.29
CA PHE A 272 5.34 5.95 -5.43
C PHE A 272 5.12 4.50 -5.03
N VAL A 273 4.52 3.74 -5.92
CA VAL A 273 4.56 2.28 -5.93
C VAL A 273 5.09 1.87 -7.29
N LEU A 274 6.30 1.32 -7.31
CA LEU A 274 6.92 0.71 -8.48
C LEU A 274 6.76 -0.80 -8.37
N GLU A 275 5.92 -1.37 -9.21
CA GLU A 275 5.74 -2.82 -9.33
C GLU A 275 6.59 -3.33 -10.48
N ARG A 276 7.36 -4.39 -10.25
CA ARG A 276 8.13 -5.08 -11.29
C ARG A 276 7.48 -6.42 -11.58
N ALA A 277 7.23 -6.69 -12.85
CA ALA A 277 6.83 -8.03 -13.26
C ALA A 277 7.98 -9.01 -12.98
N PRO A 278 7.69 -10.23 -12.50
CA PRO A 278 8.72 -11.24 -12.34
C PRO A 278 9.40 -11.48 -13.70
N LEU A 279 10.73 -11.46 -13.71
CA LEU A 279 11.49 -11.83 -14.90
C LEU A 279 11.06 -13.24 -15.32
N PRO A 280 10.80 -13.51 -16.61
CA PRO A 280 10.58 -14.87 -17.05
C PRO A 280 11.79 -15.70 -16.64
N GLN A 281 11.57 -16.74 -15.84
CA GLN A 281 12.60 -17.74 -15.57
C GLN A 281 13.14 -18.18 -16.93
N GLU A 282 14.42 -17.89 -17.19
CA GLU A 282 15.13 -18.56 -18.26
C GLU A 282 15.08 -20.05 -17.93
N SER A 283 14.20 -20.76 -18.62
CA SER A 283 14.17 -22.21 -18.63
C SER A 283 15.52 -22.63 -19.21
N ASN A 284 16.50 -22.87 -18.34
CA ASN A 284 17.71 -23.61 -18.71
C ASN A 284 17.26 -24.89 -19.41
N ARG A 285 17.47 -24.93 -20.72
CA ARG A 285 17.40 -26.11 -21.57
C ARG A 285 18.80 -26.42 -22.05
#